data_AF-A0A1W9LFJ3-F1
#
_entry.id   AF-A0A1W9LFJ3-F1
#
_cell.length_a   1.000
_cell.length_b   1.000
_cell.length_c   1.000
_cell.angle_alpha   90.00
_cell.angle_beta   90.00
_cell.angle_gamma   90.00
#
_symmetry.space_group_name_H-M   'P 1'
#
loop_
_entity.id
_entity.type
_entity.pdbx_description
1 polymer ?
#
loop_
_entity_poly.entity_id
_entity_poly.type
_entity_poly.pdbx_seq_one_letter_code
_entity_poly.pdbx_strand_id
1 'polypeptide(L)'
;PDDPDSWLEVFIYDMENIANAFAVYSVQKREGFIPLELSKYSYKTENALFLVCDRFYLEIISSKVSGSLMDSMLSYSKDFIKKTGAGEKLIPDTKLFPAENLDENSIILFPSNAFGFDRLNMVFAADYKTEEGKIKVFLSRRKNKVEAAELAKSYSDFLSSLGGRKVKSNTGLGNIRVIEIMGAYELIFTNGPFLAGIHSADDLKEAKELASALNIKLGETTGVK
;
A
#
# COMPACT_ATOMS: atom_id res chain seq x y z
N PRO A 1 5.97 -9.74 42.40
CA PRO A 1 7.13 -8.83 42.49
C PRO A 1 7.36 -8.20 41.13
N ASP A 2 7.42 -6.87 41.05
CA ASP A 2 7.78 -6.18 39.81
C ASP A 2 9.24 -6.53 39.50
N ASP A 3 9.43 -7.18 38.36
CA ASP A 3 10.73 -7.49 37.81
C ASP A 3 11.29 -6.23 37.13
N PRO A 4 12.40 -5.64 37.62
CA PRO A 4 12.91 -4.37 37.10
C PRO A 4 13.35 -4.45 35.63
N ASP A 5 13.62 -5.65 35.12
CA ASP A 5 13.95 -5.88 33.71
C ASP A 5 12.70 -6.02 32.83
N SER A 6 11.50 -5.96 33.40
CA SER A 6 10.22 -6.00 32.69
C SER A 6 9.67 -4.59 32.48
N TRP A 7 9.82 -4.06 31.27
CA TRP A 7 9.32 -2.74 30.92
C TRP A 7 8.74 -2.71 29.50
N LEU A 8 7.96 -1.65 29.23
CA LEU A 8 7.39 -1.33 27.92
C LEU A 8 7.84 0.07 27.51
N GLU A 9 8.29 0.21 26.27
CA GLU A 9 8.41 1.51 25.60
C GLU A 9 7.21 1.71 24.69
N VAL A 10 6.58 2.87 24.80
CA VAL A 10 5.41 3.24 24.00
C VAL A 10 5.76 4.47 23.18
N PHE A 11 5.76 4.33 21.86
CA PHE A 11 5.90 5.42 20.91
C PHE A 11 4.54 5.73 20.29
N ILE A 12 4.12 7.00 20.36
CA ILE A 12 2.89 7.50 19.75
C ILE A 12 3.27 8.63 18.80
N TYR A 13 3.07 8.40 17.51
CA TYR A 13 3.35 9.38 16.47
C TYR A 13 2.03 9.97 15.96
N ASP A 14 1.86 11.29 16.09
CA ASP A 14 0.79 12.01 15.37
C ASP A 14 1.23 12.22 13.92
N MET A 15 0.59 11.51 13.00
CA MET A 15 0.90 11.52 11.58
C MET A 15 0.00 12.47 10.79
N GLU A 16 -0.71 13.37 11.48
CA GLU A 16 -1.67 14.36 10.93
C GLU A 16 -2.98 13.75 10.42
N ASN A 17 -2.90 12.63 9.70
CA ASN A 17 -4.06 11.90 9.16
C ASN A 17 -3.80 10.40 9.05
N ILE A 18 -4.88 9.63 8.84
CA ILE A 18 -4.80 8.16 8.77
C ILE A 18 -3.97 7.63 7.59
N ALA A 19 -3.96 8.32 6.45
CA ALA A 19 -3.19 7.86 5.30
C ALA A 19 -1.69 7.89 5.59
N ASN A 20 -1.22 8.96 6.23
CA ASN A 20 0.17 9.08 6.67
C ASN A 20 0.51 8.04 7.75
N ALA A 21 -0.37 7.80 8.72
CA ALA A 21 -0.18 6.76 9.73
C ALA A 21 -0.07 5.36 9.10
N PHE A 22 -0.91 5.07 8.11
CA PHE A 22 -0.84 3.83 7.36
C PHE A 22 0.39 3.70 6.47
N ALA A 23 0.88 4.80 5.89
CA ALA A 23 2.11 4.77 5.10
C ALA A 23 3.27 4.23 5.94
N VAL A 24 3.43 4.72 7.18
CA VAL A 24 4.47 4.20 8.09
C VAL A 24 4.19 2.75 8.47
N TYR A 25 2.97 2.44 8.92
CA TYR A 25 2.57 1.08 9.31
C TYR A 25 2.82 0.04 8.21
N SER A 26 2.46 0.36 6.97
CA SER A 26 2.52 -0.58 5.85
C SER A 26 3.95 -0.79 5.34
N VAL A 27 4.79 0.25 5.37
CA VAL A 27 6.21 0.17 4.98
C VAL A 27 7.04 -0.56 6.04
N GLN A 28 6.74 -0.35 7.33
CA GLN A 28 7.52 -0.92 8.44
C GLN A 28 7.02 -2.29 8.90
N LYS A 29 6.03 -2.86 8.21
CA LYS A 29 5.45 -4.15 8.57
C LYS A 29 6.53 -5.25 8.56
N ARG A 30 6.75 -5.87 9.72
CA ARG A 30 7.81 -6.86 9.92
C ARG A 30 7.38 -8.25 9.44
N GLU A 31 8.34 -9.06 9.00
CA GLU A 31 8.09 -10.49 8.72
C GLU A 31 7.63 -11.24 9.98
N GLY A 32 6.87 -12.32 9.80
CA GLY A 32 6.31 -13.10 10.91
C GLY A 32 5.24 -12.36 11.73
N PHE A 33 4.70 -11.26 11.22
CA PHE A 33 3.62 -10.53 11.90
C PHE A 33 2.39 -11.42 12.13
N ILE A 34 1.74 -11.20 13.26
CA ILE A 34 0.48 -11.82 13.61
C ILE A 34 -0.58 -10.72 13.68
N PRO A 35 -1.60 -10.70 12.81
CA PRO A 35 -2.70 -9.73 12.88
C PRO A 35 -3.38 -9.73 14.25
N LEU A 36 -3.86 -8.57 14.66
CA LEU A 36 -4.64 -8.39 15.88
C LEU A 36 -6.02 -7.80 15.56
N GLU A 37 -7.01 -8.21 16.35
CA GLU A 37 -8.38 -7.67 16.32
C GLU A 37 -8.52 -6.43 17.22
N LEU A 38 -7.56 -5.50 17.15
CA LEU A 38 -7.65 -4.20 17.82
C LEU A 38 -8.12 -3.11 16.86
N SER A 39 -7.69 -3.22 15.59
CA SER A 39 -8.11 -2.39 14.47
C SER A 39 -7.86 -3.16 13.17
N LYS A 40 -8.33 -2.65 12.02
CA LYS A 40 -7.97 -3.22 10.71
C LYS A 40 -6.46 -3.19 10.44
N TYR A 41 -5.73 -2.30 11.09
CA TYR A 41 -4.30 -2.07 10.89
C TYR A 41 -3.55 -2.28 12.20
N SER A 42 -3.63 -3.49 12.74
CA SER A 42 -2.86 -3.87 13.92
C SER A 42 -2.23 -5.25 13.77
N TYR A 43 -1.00 -5.38 14.23
CA TYR A 43 -0.31 -6.66 14.33
C TYR A 43 0.63 -6.68 15.53
N LYS A 44 1.09 -7.88 15.89
CA LYS A 44 2.17 -8.08 16.84
C LYS A 44 3.28 -8.93 16.25
N THR A 45 4.43 -8.84 16.91
CA THR A 45 5.54 -9.79 16.85
C THR A 45 5.67 -10.45 18.22
N GLU A 46 6.78 -11.14 18.50
CA GLU A 46 6.99 -11.81 19.79
C GLU A 46 7.06 -10.83 20.98
N ASN A 47 7.65 -9.65 20.78
CA ASN A 47 7.89 -8.66 21.83
C ASN A 47 7.41 -7.24 21.47
N ALA A 48 6.62 -7.07 20.42
CA ALA A 48 6.13 -5.74 20.06
C ALA A 48 4.74 -5.77 19.42
N LEU A 49 4.02 -4.66 19.54
CA LEU A 49 2.69 -4.42 19.00
C LEU A 49 2.70 -3.11 18.19
N PHE A 50 2.10 -3.16 17.01
CA PHE A 50 2.00 -2.03 16.10
C PHE A 50 0.54 -1.81 15.73
N LEU A 51 0.06 -0.56 15.74
CA LEU A 51 -1.30 -0.26 15.30
C LEU A 51 -1.44 1.13 14.69
N VAL A 52 -2.42 1.29 13.80
CA VAL A 52 -2.93 2.61 13.37
C VAL A 52 -4.27 2.87 14.04
N CYS A 53 -4.40 4.06 14.65
CA CYS A 53 -5.61 4.53 15.31
C CYS A 53 -5.87 5.98 14.91
N ASP A 54 -6.83 6.19 14.00
CA ASP A 54 -7.05 7.49 13.34
C ASP A 54 -5.75 8.05 12.71
N ARG A 55 -5.26 9.20 13.18
CA ARG A 55 -4.01 9.82 12.74
C ARG A 55 -2.77 9.32 13.48
N PHE A 56 -2.94 8.44 14.47
CA PHE A 56 -1.84 7.96 15.29
C PHE A 56 -1.29 6.65 14.75
N TYR A 57 0.03 6.58 14.63
CA TYR A 57 0.76 5.33 14.49
C TYR A 57 1.44 5.01 15.83
N LEU A 58 1.24 3.79 16.34
CA LEU A 58 1.77 3.36 17.62
C LEU A 58 2.74 2.20 17.44
N GLU A 59 3.84 2.26 18.17
CA GLU A 59 4.75 1.15 18.39
C GLU A 59 4.89 0.92 19.88
N ILE A 60 4.63 -0.30 20.34
CA ILE A 60 4.84 -0.69 21.73
C ILE A 60 5.80 -1.85 21.75
N ILE A 61 6.92 -1.70 22.46
CA ILE A 61 8.00 -2.68 22.49
C ILE A 61 8.22 -3.11 23.94
N SER A 62 8.28 -4.41 24.17
CA SER A 62 8.63 -4.99 25.46
C SER A 62 10.11 -5.32 25.54
N SER A 63 10.68 -5.13 26.72
CA SER A 63 12.07 -5.43 27.04
C SER A 63 12.48 -6.89 26.76
N LYS A 64 11.50 -7.80 26.82
CA LYS A 64 11.65 -9.23 26.58
C LYS A 64 10.35 -9.85 26.06
N VAL A 65 10.45 -11.07 25.53
CA VAL A 65 9.29 -11.90 25.18
C VAL A 65 8.62 -12.39 26.47
N SER A 66 7.40 -11.94 26.73
CA SER A 66 6.61 -12.35 27.90
C SER A 66 5.12 -12.19 27.63
N GLY A 67 4.32 -13.19 28.02
CA GLY A 67 2.87 -13.14 27.93
C GLY A 67 2.26 -11.98 28.72
N SER A 68 2.75 -11.73 29.94
CA SER A 68 2.23 -10.63 30.78
C SER A 68 2.54 -9.24 30.23
N LEU A 69 3.71 -9.06 29.60
CA LEU A 69 4.05 -7.81 28.92
C LEU A 69 3.18 -7.63 27.67
N MET A 70 2.94 -8.71 26.91
CA MET A 70 2.03 -8.68 25.77
C MET A 70 0.59 -8.32 26.19
N ASP A 71 0.09 -8.90 27.28
CA ASP A 71 -1.23 -8.55 27.84
C ASP A 71 -1.30 -7.07 28.24
N SER A 72 -0.21 -6.54 28.79
CA SER A 72 -0.10 -5.12 29.15
C SER A 72 -0.11 -4.22 27.90
N MET A 73 0.60 -4.59 26.83
CA MET A 73 0.56 -3.88 25.54
C MET A 73 -0.84 -3.89 24.92
N LEU A 74 -1.52 -5.03 24.96
CA LEU A 74 -2.90 -5.18 24.48
C LEU A 74 -3.87 -4.31 25.30
N SER A 75 -3.73 -4.30 26.63
CA SER A 75 -4.57 -3.47 27.51
C SER A 75 -4.35 -1.99 27.24
N TYR A 76 -3.10 -1.54 27.16
CA TYR A 76 -2.75 -0.16 26.84
C TYR A 76 -3.36 0.27 25.50
N SER A 77 -3.22 -0.58 24.48
CA SER A 77 -3.73 -0.30 23.13
C SER A 77 -5.25 -0.16 23.10
N LYS A 78 -5.99 -1.03 23.80
CA LYS A 78 -7.45 -0.95 23.91
C LYS A 78 -7.90 0.35 24.58
N ASP A 79 -7.23 0.73 25.66
CA ASP A 79 -7.53 1.97 26.38
C ASP A 79 -7.20 3.20 25.54
N PHE A 80 -6.10 3.17 24.79
CA PHE A 80 -5.72 4.24 23.86
C PHE A 80 -6.80 4.43 22.78
N ILE A 81 -7.20 3.35 22.10
CA ILE A 81 -8.27 3.39 21.08
C ILE A 81 -9.56 3.96 21.68
N LYS A 82 -9.97 3.48 22.85
CA LYS A 82 -11.17 3.97 23.54
C LYS A 82 -11.09 5.46 23.88
N LYS A 83 -9.93 5.95 24.36
CA LYS A 83 -9.74 7.35 24.75
C LYS A 83 -9.70 8.31 23.56
N THR A 84 -9.09 7.90 22.45
CA THR A 84 -9.03 8.73 21.24
C THR A 84 -10.40 8.86 20.55
N GLY A 85 -11.34 7.94 20.82
CA GLY A 85 -12.64 7.90 20.15
C GLY A 85 -12.54 7.58 18.66
N ALA A 86 -11.37 7.13 18.21
CA ALA A 86 -11.11 6.72 16.84
C ALA A 86 -11.86 5.43 16.55
N GLY A 87 -12.98 5.52 15.84
CA GLY A 87 -13.65 4.35 15.27
C GLY A 87 -12.78 3.66 14.21
N GLU A 88 -13.24 2.52 13.70
CA GLU A 88 -12.61 1.84 12.57
C GLU A 88 -12.64 2.72 11.32
N LYS A 89 -11.59 3.53 11.15
CA LYS A 89 -11.36 4.28 9.92
C LYS A 89 -10.60 3.38 8.96
N LEU A 90 -11.25 3.08 7.84
CA LEU A 90 -10.65 2.38 6.73
C LEU A 90 -9.98 3.36 5.78
N ILE A 91 -9.03 2.85 5.01
CA ILE A 91 -8.41 3.59 3.91
C ILE A 91 -9.15 3.19 2.64
N PRO A 92 -10.05 4.04 2.12
CA PRO A 92 -10.96 3.64 1.05
C PRO A 92 -10.22 3.20 -0.21
N ASP A 93 -9.05 3.78 -0.46
CA ASP A 93 -8.25 3.51 -1.63
C ASP A 93 -7.70 2.07 -1.68
N THR A 94 -7.61 1.36 -0.54
CA THR A 94 -7.23 -0.07 -0.55
C THR A 94 -8.32 -0.97 -1.14
N LYS A 95 -9.57 -0.50 -1.23
CA LYS A 95 -10.69 -1.22 -1.87
C LYS A 95 -10.78 -0.98 -3.38
N LEU A 96 -9.90 -0.15 -3.94
CA LEU A 96 -9.82 0.10 -5.38
C LEU A 96 -9.05 -1.00 -6.12
N PHE A 97 -8.30 -1.82 -5.40
CA PHE A 97 -7.65 -3.00 -5.95
C PHE A 97 -8.70 -4.09 -6.29
N PRO A 98 -8.64 -4.70 -7.48
CA PRO A 98 -9.39 -5.92 -7.77
C PRO A 98 -9.13 -6.99 -6.71
N ALA A 99 -10.18 -7.64 -6.19
CA ALA A 99 -10.04 -8.56 -5.05
C ALA A 99 -9.47 -9.93 -5.44
N GLU A 100 -9.66 -10.36 -6.69
CA GLU A 100 -9.19 -11.65 -7.17
C GLU A 100 -7.66 -11.72 -7.15
N ASN A 101 -7.12 -12.75 -6.50
CA ASN A 101 -5.68 -13.02 -6.34
C ASN A 101 -4.84 -11.96 -5.63
N LEU A 102 -5.48 -10.93 -5.04
CA LEU A 102 -4.83 -9.91 -4.23
C LEU A 102 -4.30 -10.51 -2.91
N ASP A 103 -3.02 -10.28 -2.61
CA ASP A 103 -2.51 -10.45 -1.25
C ASP A 103 -2.83 -9.19 -0.43
N GLU A 104 -3.95 -9.18 0.29
CA GLU A 104 -4.37 -8.02 1.11
C GLU A 104 -3.31 -7.59 2.13
N ASN A 105 -2.43 -8.51 2.54
CA ASN A 105 -1.38 -8.21 3.53
C ASN A 105 -0.17 -7.51 2.92
N SER A 106 -0.04 -7.48 1.60
CA SER A 106 1.04 -6.84 0.85
C SER A 106 0.78 -5.37 0.53
N ILE A 107 -0.42 -4.86 0.83
CA ILE A 107 -0.80 -3.48 0.49
C ILE A 107 0.10 -2.51 1.26
N ILE A 108 0.83 -1.70 0.50
CA ILE A 108 1.75 -0.67 0.97
C ILE A 108 1.36 0.69 0.42
N LEU A 109 1.55 1.74 1.21
CA LEU A 109 1.44 3.12 0.74
C LEU A 109 2.81 3.79 0.79
N PHE A 110 3.38 4.05 -0.39
CA PHE A 110 4.60 4.84 -0.52
C PHE A 110 4.26 6.33 -0.39
N PRO A 111 4.75 7.03 0.65
CA PRO A 111 4.49 8.45 0.81
C PRO A 111 5.23 9.30 -0.24
N SER A 112 6.39 8.83 -0.72
CA SER A 112 7.21 9.48 -1.75
C SER A 112 8.10 8.46 -2.47
N ASN A 113 8.68 8.86 -3.60
CA ASN A 113 9.72 8.13 -4.33
C ASN A 113 9.38 6.68 -4.68
N ALA A 114 8.10 6.37 -4.96
CA ALA A 114 7.71 5.02 -5.33
C ALA A 114 8.45 4.62 -6.62
N PHE A 115 8.97 3.39 -6.63
CA PHE A 115 9.69 2.80 -7.78
C PHE A 115 10.90 3.64 -8.25
N GLY A 116 11.51 4.43 -7.36
CA GLY A 116 12.68 5.25 -7.64
C GLY A 116 12.37 6.55 -8.41
N PHE A 117 11.11 6.90 -8.64
CA PHE A 117 10.73 8.16 -9.27
C PHE A 117 10.24 9.17 -8.24
N ASP A 118 10.96 10.29 -8.12
CA ASP A 118 10.75 11.31 -7.08
C ASP A 118 9.34 11.92 -7.05
N ARG A 119 8.71 12.06 -8.21
CA ARG A 119 7.35 12.59 -8.36
C ARG A 119 6.26 11.59 -8.03
N LEU A 120 6.57 10.29 -7.89
CA LEU A 120 5.59 9.28 -7.46
C LEU A 120 5.45 9.25 -5.94
N ASN A 121 4.63 10.16 -5.44
CA ASN A 121 4.17 10.19 -4.04
C ASN A 121 2.75 9.62 -3.89
N MET A 122 2.39 9.26 -2.66
CA MET A 122 1.06 8.73 -2.29
C MET A 122 0.61 7.58 -3.20
N VAL A 123 1.51 6.61 -3.41
CA VAL A 123 1.25 5.46 -4.29
C VAL A 123 0.90 4.25 -3.44
N PHE A 124 -0.32 3.75 -3.59
CA PHE A 124 -0.65 2.42 -3.10
C PHE A 124 -0.08 1.38 -4.06
N ALA A 125 0.52 0.34 -3.53
CA ALA A 125 0.90 -0.84 -4.28
C ALA A 125 0.49 -2.12 -3.55
N ALA A 126 0.25 -3.18 -4.29
CA ALA A 126 -0.09 -4.48 -3.74
C ALA A 126 0.41 -5.59 -4.67
N ASP A 127 0.73 -6.74 -4.09
CA ASP A 127 1.13 -7.94 -4.81
C ASP A 127 -0.09 -8.80 -5.12
N TYR A 128 -0.11 -9.30 -6.35
CA TYR A 128 -1.06 -10.29 -6.83
C TYR A 128 -0.33 -11.59 -7.08
N LYS A 129 -0.94 -12.69 -6.68
CA LYS A 129 -0.45 -14.03 -7.03
C LYS A 129 -0.89 -14.36 -8.45
N THR A 130 0.02 -14.88 -9.26
CA THR A 130 -0.28 -15.37 -10.61
C THR A 130 0.27 -16.78 -10.79
N GLU A 131 0.05 -17.39 -11.95
CA GLU A 131 0.59 -18.72 -12.24
C GLU A 131 2.13 -18.67 -12.33
N GLU A 132 2.66 -17.60 -12.91
CA GLU A 132 4.10 -17.39 -13.14
C GLU A 132 4.83 -16.71 -11.95
N GLY A 133 4.10 -16.25 -10.92
CA GLY A 133 4.70 -15.73 -9.70
C GLY A 133 3.90 -14.63 -9.03
N LYS A 134 4.49 -13.43 -8.95
CA LYS A 134 3.87 -12.26 -8.33
C LYS A 134 3.95 -11.06 -9.25
N ILE A 135 2.83 -10.35 -9.37
CA ILE A 135 2.75 -9.08 -10.09
C ILE A 135 2.44 -7.97 -9.10
N LYS A 136 3.19 -6.87 -9.16
CA LYS A 136 2.91 -5.68 -8.36
C LYS A 136 2.00 -4.73 -9.11
N VAL A 137 0.84 -4.46 -8.54
CA VAL A 137 -0.15 -3.52 -9.05
C VAL A 137 -0.06 -2.23 -8.24
N PHE A 138 -0.17 -1.07 -8.88
CA PHE A 138 -0.16 0.21 -8.18
C PHE A 138 -1.27 1.15 -8.64
N LEU A 139 -1.67 2.03 -7.73
CA LEU A 139 -2.57 3.14 -8.01
C LEU A 139 -2.25 4.34 -7.14
N SER A 140 -2.57 5.52 -7.66
CA SER A 140 -2.46 6.76 -6.92
C SER A 140 -3.51 7.75 -7.37
N ARG A 141 -4.31 8.20 -6.40
CA ARG A 141 -5.31 9.24 -6.60
C ARG A 141 -4.64 10.61 -6.66
N ARG A 142 -4.91 11.36 -7.71
CA ARG A 142 -4.45 12.74 -7.92
C ARG A 142 -5.59 13.72 -7.73
N LYS A 143 -5.26 15.01 -7.65
CA LYS A 143 -6.25 16.08 -7.48
C LYS A 143 -7.29 16.06 -8.59
N ASN A 144 -6.88 15.70 -9.81
CA ASN A 144 -7.74 15.64 -10.99
C ASN A 144 -7.11 14.81 -12.12
N LYS A 145 -7.87 14.63 -13.20
CA LYS A 145 -7.44 13.91 -14.40
C LYS A 145 -6.22 14.50 -15.12
N VAL A 146 -6.01 15.81 -15.03
CA VAL A 146 -4.89 16.49 -15.68
C VAL A 146 -3.60 16.12 -14.97
N GLU A 147 -3.58 16.23 -13.64
CA GLU A 147 -2.43 15.85 -12.83
C GLU A 147 -2.11 14.35 -12.96
N ALA A 148 -3.13 13.49 -13.00
CA ALA A 148 -2.93 12.05 -13.26
C ALA A 148 -2.27 11.80 -14.62
N ALA A 149 -2.73 12.46 -15.68
CA ALA A 149 -2.17 12.32 -17.03
C ALA A 149 -0.74 12.86 -17.15
N GLU A 150 -0.47 14.01 -16.52
CA GLU A 150 0.86 14.61 -16.45
C GLU A 150 1.85 13.70 -15.73
N LEU A 151 1.44 13.12 -14.60
CA LEU A 151 2.30 12.22 -13.84
C LEU A 151 2.51 10.89 -14.56
N ALA A 152 1.47 10.33 -15.19
CA ALA A 152 1.58 9.15 -16.05
C ALA A 152 2.60 9.36 -17.16
N LYS A 153 2.56 10.53 -17.82
CA LYS A 153 3.52 10.92 -18.87
C LYS A 153 4.93 11.02 -18.30
N SER A 154 5.07 11.71 -17.17
CA SER A 154 6.38 11.93 -16.56
C SER A 154 7.03 10.63 -16.10
N TYR A 155 6.25 9.69 -15.55
CA TYR A 155 6.76 8.37 -15.18
C TYR A 155 7.12 7.53 -16.40
N SER A 156 6.31 7.58 -17.48
CA SER A 156 6.65 6.93 -18.75
C SER A 156 7.96 7.47 -19.33
N ASP A 157 8.16 8.79 -19.31
CA ASP A 157 9.35 9.45 -19.82
C ASP A 157 10.59 9.12 -18.95
N PHE A 158 10.42 9.02 -17.63
CA PHE A 158 11.45 8.56 -16.70
C PHE A 158 11.89 7.12 -17.00
N LEU A 159 10.95 6.18 -17.20
CA LEU A 159 11.31 4.81 -17.57
C LEU A 159 12.03 4.76 -18.92
N SER A 160 11.60 5.58 -19.90
CA SER A 160 12.31 5.68 -21.18
C SER A 160 13.72 6.26 -21.04
N SER A 161 13.95 7.22 -20.13
CA SER A 161 15.30 7.74 -19.88
C SER A 161 16.23 6.72 -19.21
N LEU A 162 15.66 5.74 -18.49
CA LEU A 162 16.38 4.58 -17.96
C LEU A 162 16.59 3.45 -18.99
N GLY A 163 16.27 3.68 -20.26
CA GLY A 163 16.43 2.70 -21.35
C GLY A 163 15.19 1.86 -21.65
N GLY A 164 14.05 2.18 -21.04
CA GLY A 164 12.77 1.51 -21.31
C GLY A 164 12.28 1.75 -22.74
N ARG A 165 11.87 0.68 -23.43
CA ARG A 165 11.35 0.71 -24.79
C ARG A 165 9.83 0.62 -24.81
N LYS A 166 9.18 1.53 -25.54
CA LYS A 166 7.73 1.47 -25.74
C LYS A 166 7.38 0.26 -26.60
N VAL A 167 6.50 -0.59 -26.08
CA VAL A 167 5.99 -1.77 -26.80
C VAL A 167 4.67 -1.41 -27.45
N LYS A 168 4.55 -1.63 -28.76
CA LYS A 168 3.25 -1.56 -29.43
C LYS A 168 2.39 -2.70 -28.90
N SER A 169 1.35 -2.34 -28.17
CA SER A 169 0.40 -3.32 -27.65
C SER A 169 -1.01 -2.86 -27.97
N ASN A 170 -1.75 -3.69 -28.70
CA ASN A 170 -3.20 -3.62 -28.69
C ASN A 170 -3.68 -4.18 -27.34
N THR A 171 -3.66 -3.36 -26.31
CA THR A 171 -4.23 -3.71 -25.00
C THR A 171 -5.76 -3.76 -25.03
N GLY A 172 -6.42 -3.38 -26.14
CA GLY A 172 -7.87 -3.16 -26.21
C GLY A 172 -8.33 -1.93 -25.44
N LEU A 173 -7.56 -1.52 -24.45
CA LEU A 173 -7.69 -0.32 -23.63
C LEU A 173 -6.71 0.73 -24.15
N GLY A 174 -7.16 1.56 -25.10
CA GLY A 174 -6.32 2.51 -25.86
C GLY A 174 -5.56 3.56 -25.03
N ASN A 175 -5.70 3.57 -23.70
CA ASN A 175 -5.01 4.43 -22.75
C ASN A 175 -3.84 3.77 -22.01
N ILE A 176 -3.56 2.47 -22.20
CA ILE A 176 -2.45 1.78 -21.53
C ILE A 176 -1.16 1.93 -22.32
N ARG A 177 -0.14 2.51 -21.68
CA ARG A 177 1.23 2.56 -22.18
C ARG A 177 1.98 1.34 -21.66
N VAL A 178 2.63 0.62 -22.56
CA VAL A 178 3.48 -0.54 -22.21
C VAL A 178 4.93 -0.16 -22.46
N ILE A 179 5.76 -0.30 -21.43
CA ILE A 179 7.20 -0.05 -21.49
C ILE A 179 7.91 -1.33 -21.03
N GLU A 180 8.79 -1.86 -21.88
CA GLU A 180 9.68 -2.96 -21.53
C GLU A 180 11.00 -2.37 -21.05
N ILE A 181 11.44 -2.75 -19.84
CA ILE A 181 12.68 -2.27 -19.24
C ILE A 181 13.34 -3.41 -18.46
N MET A 182 14.63 -3.64 -18.73
CA MET A 182 15.43 -4.67 -18.04
C MET A 182 14.81 -6.08 -18.03
N GLY A 183 14.05 -6.44 -19.07
CA GLY A 183 13.40 -7.75 -19.19
C GLY A 183 12.02 -7.86 -18.54
N ALA A 184 11.53 -6.80 -17.91
CA ALA A 184 10.19 -6.73 -17.32
C ALA A 184 9.31 -5.68 -18.01
N TYR A 185 8.01 -5.74 -17.75
CA TYR A 185 6.98 -4.88 -18.31
C TYR A 185 6.39 -3.94 -17.26
N GLU A 186 6.37 -2.65 -17.60
CA GLU A 186 5.65 -1.59 -16.92
C GLU A 186 4.40 -1.24 -17.73
N LEU A 187 3.23 -1.26 -17.09
CA LEU A 187 1.98 -0.81 -17.70
C LEU A 187 1.52 0.44 -16.97
N ILE A 188 1.27 1.51 -17.70
CA ILE A 188 0.90 2.81 -17.12
C ILE A 188 -0.34 3.34 -17.82
N PHE A 189 -1.37 3.67 -17.03
CA PHE A 189 -2.60 4.25 -17.55
C PHE A 189 -3.23 5.22 -16.55
N THR A 190 -4.26 5.90 -17.02
CA THR A 190 -5.06 6.80 -16.19
C THR A 190 -6.54 6.50 -16.36
N ASN A 191 -7.29 6.62 -15.28
CA ASN A 191 -8.75 6.56 -15.26
C ASN A 191 -9.29 7.66 -14.33
N GLY A 192 -9.97 8.67 -14.89
CA GLY A 192 -10.38 9.84 -14.13
C GLY A 192 -9.19 10.49 -13.39
N PRO A 193 -9.26 10.70 -12.06
CA PRO A 193 -8.17 11.26 -11.26
C PRO A 193 -7.08 10.25 -10.87
N PHE A 194 -7.16 9.00 -11.33
CA PHE A 194 -6.21 7.97 -10.94
C PHE A 194 -5.09 7.80 -11.97
N LEU A 195 -3.86 7.76 -11.48
CA LEU A 195 -2.73 7.11 -12.13
C LEU A 195 -2.69 5.66 -11.62
N ALA A 196 -2.58 4.70 -12.51
CA ALA A 196 -2.54 3.29 -12.14
C ALA A 196 -1.69 2.47 -13.10
N GLY A 197 -1.31 1.27 -12.69
CA GLY A 197 -0.43 0.45 -13.50
C GLY A 197 0.04 -0.85 -12.87
N ILE A 198 0.93 -1.49 -13.62
CA ILE A 198 1.66 -2.68 -13.24
C ILE A 198 3.13 -2.32 -13.19
N HIS A 199 3.80 -2.72 -12.12
CA HIS A 199 5.22 -2.50 -11.90
C HIS A 199 5.99 -3.82 -12.05
N SER A 200 7.01 -3.82 -12.91
CA SER A 200 8.00 -4.88 -13.09
C SER A 200 7.40 -6.28 -13.25
N ALA A 201 6.45 -6.47 -14.17
CA ALA A 201 5.89 -7.78 -14.45
C ALA A 201 6.73 -8.58 -15.46
N ASP A 202 6.94 -9.87 -15.20
CA ASP A 202 7.69 -10.75 -16.10
C ASP A 202 6.84 -11.20 -17.31
N ASP A 203 5.54 -11.45 -17.08
CA ASP A 203 4.60 -11.84 -18.13
C ASP A 203 3.66 -10.68 -18.55
N LEU A 204 3.71 -10.33 -19.84
CA LEU A 204 2.94 -9.23 -20.40
C LEU A 204 1.44 -9.54 -20.50
N LYS A 205 1.05 -10.81 -20.66
CA LYS A 205 -0.36 -11.20 -20.80
C LYS A 205 -1.07 -11.06 -19.46
N GLU A 206 -0.53 -11.64 -18.40
CA GLU A 206 -1.03 -11.51 -17.02
C GLU A 206 -1.07 -10.04 -16.58
N ALA A 207 -0.01 -9.27 -16.88
CA ALA A 207 0.03 -7.84 -16.58
C ALA A 207 -1.13 -7.07 -17.25
N LYS A 208 -1.44 -7.39 -18.52
CA LYS A 208 -2.56 -6.75 -19.23
C LYS A 208 -3.91 -7.12 -18.65
N GLU A 209 -4.10 -8.37 -18.26
CA GLU A 209 -5.34 -8.85 -17.65
C GLU A 209 -5.60 -8.12 -16.32
N LEU A 210 -4.58 -8.04 -15.44
CA LEU A 210 -4.67 -7.28 -14.19
C LEU A 210 -4.85 -5.78 -14.41
N ALA A 211 -4.12 -5.17 -15.34
CA ALA A 211 -4.29 -3.75 -15.68
C ALA A 211 -5.72 -3.46 -16.17
N SER A 212 -6.31 -4.40 -16.92
CA SER A 212 -7.68 -4.29 -17.42
C SER A 212 -8.70 -4.38 -16.28
N ALA A 213 -8.55 -5.37 -15.39
CA ALA A 213 -9.40 -5.51 -14.21
C ALA A 213 -9.33 -4.27 -13.32
N LEU A 214 -8.14 -3.72 -13.08
CA LEU A 214 -7.96 -2.49 -12.33
C LEU A 214 -8.62 -1.29 -13.03
N ASN A 215 -8.45 -1.15 -14.34
CA ASN A 215 -9.06 -0.06 -15.09
C ASN A 215 -10.60 -0.10 -15.02
N ILE A 216 -11.20 -1.28 -15.08
CA ILE A 216 -12.66 -1.47 -14.88
C ILE A 216 -13.06 -1.05 -13.46
N LYS A 217 -12.34 -1.55 -12.44
CA LYS A 217 -12.63 -1.24 -11.04
C LYS A 217 -12.57 0.25 -10.71
N LEU A 218 -11.61 0.96 -11.29
CA LEU A 218 -11.49 2.42 -11.15
C LEU A 218 -12.62 3.17 -11.90
N GLY A 219 -13.05 2.65 -13.05
CA GLY A 219 -14.19 3.19 -13.81
C GLY A 219 -15.50 3.15 -13.03
N GLU A 220 -15.81 2.02 -12.39
CA GLU A 220 -16.98 1.85 -11.53
C GLU A 220 -17.03 2.89 -10.39
N THR A 221 -15.86 3.25 -9.86
CA THR A 221 -15.73 4.17 -8.73
C THR A 221 -15.84 5.65 -9.14
N THR A 222 -15.52 5.96 -10.40
CA THR A 222 -15.55 7.34 -10.93
C THR A 222 -16.89 7.73 -11.56
N GLY A 223 -17.86 6.81 -11.63
CA GLY A 223 -19.19 7.08 -12.13
C GLY A 223 -19.28 7.28 -13.66
N VAL A 224 -18.25 6.87 -14.41
CA VAL A 224 -18.31 6.87 -15.88
C VAL A 224 -19.00 5.58 -16.32
N LYS A 225 -20.32 5.65 -16.48
CA LYS A 225 -21.03 4.85 -17.50
C LYS A 225 -20.86 5.52 -18.85
#